data_AF-A0A7S0GWT6-F1
#
_entry.id   AF-A0A7S0GWT6-F1
#
_cell.length_a   1.000
_cell.length_b   1.000
_cell.length_c   1.000
_cell.angle_alpha   90.00
_cell.angle_beta   90.00
_cell.angle_gamma   90.00
#
_symmetry.space_group_name_H-M   'P 1'
#
loop_
_entity.id
_entity.type
_entity.pdbx_description
1 polymer ?
#
loop_
_entity_poly.entity_id
_entity_poly.type
_entity_poly.pdbx_seq_one_letter_code
_entity_poly.pdbx_strand_id
1 'polypeptide(L)'
;DAAARGVGVGPAGAGAHLLLFRPAEALASAGEELLSGTAERSLRNASGLSVRAREALRDRADAHRRAFRTVAVSLPSPPTSWRWHVGLLHKSCARFARRWLDAEIDARLGAAGAEDERNALAEARASVAETATELLNDAGTTPDAAQIAAAVISAPALVSGDAATAERATDALLARLTGSSARGE
;
A
#
# COMPACT_ATOMS: atom_id res chain seq x y z
N ASP A 1 21.59 -15.14 17.64
CA ASP A 1 20.61 -14.19 18.20
C ASP A 1 20.16 -13.11 17.19
N ALA A 2 19.81 -13.51 15.97
CA ALA A 2 19.26 -12.63 14.91
C ALA A 2 17.94 -13.19 14.33
N ALA A 3 17.53 -14.39 14.77
CA ALA A 3 16.33 -15.08 14.33
C ALA A 3 15.07 -14.69 15.12
N ALA A 4 15.19 -13.87 16.17
CA ALA A 4 14.09 -13.56 17.09
C ALA A 4 13.33 -12.26 16.75
N ARG A 5 13.66 -11.53 15.67
CA ARG A 5 13.04 -10.23 15.32
C ARG A 5 12.45 -10.12 13.91
N GLY A 6 12.32 -11.24 13.20
CA GLY A 6 11.31 -11.39 12.15
C GLY A 6 11.26 -10.37 11.00
N VAL A 7 12.33 -9.65 10.64
CA VAL A 7 12.44 -8.97 9.32
C VAL A 7 13.91 -8.96 8.89
N GLY A 8 14.41 -10.10 8.44
CA GLY A 8 15.66 -10.16 7.69
C GLY A 8 15.40 -9.73 6.24
N VAL A 9 16.00 -8.61 5.81
CA VAL A 9 16.00 -8.19 4.40
C VAL A 9 16.90 -9.18 3.64
N GLY A 10 16.28 -10.18 3.01
CA GLY A 10 16.98 -11.16 2.20
C GLY A 10 17.30 -10.65 0.78
N PRO A 11 18.00 -11.43 -0.04
CA PRO A 11 18.43 -11.06 -1.40
C PRO A 11 17.28 -10.89 -2.41
N ALA A 12 16.02 -11.04 -1.99
CA ALA A 12 14.84 -10.77 -2.81
C ALA A 12 14.67 -9.25 -2.89
N GLY A 13 15.15 -8.65 -3.98
CA GLY A 13 15.25 -7.20 -4.13
C GLY A 13 13.98 -6.41 -3.78
N ALA A 14 14.19 -5.13 -3.49
CA ALA A 14 13.22 -4.06 -3.24
C ALA A 14 11.72 -4.34 -3.37
N GLY A 15 11.26 -4.65 -4.59
CA GLY A 15 9.85 -4.90 -4.87
C GLY A 15 9.26 -6.10 -4.13
N ALA A 16 10.04 -7.14 -3.85
CA ALA A 16 9.57 -8.34 -3.17
C ALA A 16 9.07 -8.03 -1.75
N HIS A 17 9.72 -7.12 -1.02
CA HIS A 17 9.31 -6.73 0.32
C HIS A 17 7.96 -5.99 0.32
N LEU A 18 7.74 -5.06 -0.62
CA LEU A 18 6.44 -4.38 -0.76
C LEU A 18 5.35 -5.32 -1.31
N LEU A 19 5.68 -6.25 -2.19
CA LEU A 19 4.74 -7.25 -2.71
C LEU A 19 4.26 -8.21 -1.63
N LEU A 20 5.20 -8.73 -0.84
CA LEU A 20 4.94 -9.74 0.17
C LEU A 20 4.48 -9.14 1.50
N PHE A 21 4.55 -7.82 1.67
CA PHE A 21 4.08 -7.17 2.89
C PHE A 21 2.62 -7.51 3.17
N ARG A 22 2.43 -8.18 4.32
CA ARG A 22 1.16 -8.45 4.97
C ARG A 22 1.31 -8.03 6.43
N PRO A 23 0.46 -7.12 6.95
CA PRO A 23 0.51 -6.76 8.36
C PRO A 23 0.15 -8.00 9.20
N ALA A 24 1.12 -8.47 10.01
CA ALA A 24 1.09 -9.83 10.58
C ALA A 24 0.15 -10.03 11.77
N GLU A 25 -0.42 -8.98 12.38
CA GLU A 25 -1.06 -9.13 13.70
C GLU A 25 -2.49 -8.57 13.79
N ALA A 26 -2.91 -7.67 12.89
CA ALA A 26 -4.26 -7.08 12.93
C ALA A 26 -5.35 -7.91 12.19
N LEU A 27 -4.94 -8.86 11.33
CA LEU A 27 -5.84 -9.66 10.49
C LEU A 27 -6.58 -10.76 11.26
N ALA A 28 -6.00 -11.29 12.34
CA ALA A 28 -6.61 -12.40 13.08
C ALA A 28 -7.84 -11.96 13.88
N SER A 29 -7.79 -10.82 14.58
CA SER A 29 -8.92 -10.36 15.41
C SER A 29 -9.96 -9.54 14.63
N ALA A 30 -9.54 -8.71 13.67
CA ALA A 30 -10.49 -7.96 12.84
C ALA A 30 -11.12 -8.85 11.75
N GLY A 31 -10.37 -9.84 11.25
CA GLY A 31 -10.85 -10.80 10.26
C GLY A 31 -11.96 -11.70 10.81
N GLU A 32 -11.87 -12.20 12.05
CA GLU A 32 -12.94 -13.01 12.65
C GLU A 32 -14.25 -12.22 12.83
N GLU A 33 -14.19 -10.94 13.22
CA GLU A 33 -15.38 -10.10 13.41
C GLU A 33 -15.98 -9.63 12.06
N LEU A 34 -15.14 -9.39 11.03
CA LEU A 34 -15.57 -9.05 9.67
C LEU A 34 -16.05 -10.26 8.84
N LEU A 35 -15.56 -11.48 9.12
CA LEU A 35 -15.93 -12.71 8.41
C LEU A 35 -17.09 -13.46 9.08
N SER A 36 -17.31 -13.31 10.39
CA SER A 36 -18.46 -13.90 11.09
C SER A 36 -19.77 -13.14 10.85
N GLY A 37 -19.69 -11.85 10.52
CA GLY A 37 -20.80 -11.10 9.95
C GLY A 37 -20.84 -11.28 8.44
N THR A 38 -21.71 -12.15 7.92
CA THR A 38 -22.12 -12.31 6.51
C THR A 38 -21.46 -11.33 5.52
N ALA A 39 -20.62 -11.89 4.65
CA ALA A 39 -19.79 -11.27 3.60
C ALA A 39 -20.48 -10.32 2.58
N GLU A 40 -21.64 -9.73 2.85
CA GLU A 40 -22.33 -8.82 1.91
C GLU A 40 -22.99 -7.58 2.56
N ARG A 41 -22.93 -7.38 3.87
CA ARG A 41 -23.53 -6.19 4.51
C ARG A 41 -22.47 -5.20 5.00
N SER A 42 -22.01 -4.42 4.02
CA SER A 42 -21.72 -2.99 4.11
C SER A 42 -21.05 -2.49 5.40
N LEU A 43 -19.87 -1.91 5.22
CA LEU A 43 -19.23 -0.96 6.15
C LEU A 43 -20.16 0.19 6.63
N ARG A 44 -21.40 0.28 6.14
CA ARG A 44 -22.50 1.12 6.66
C ARG A 44 -22.84 0.92 8.14
N ASN A 45 -22.39 -0.15 8.78
CA ASN A 45 -22.61 -0.38 10.21
C ASN A 45 -21.36 -0.08 11.08
N ALA A 46 -20.58 0.95 10.74
CA ALA A 46 -19.45 1.43 11.54
C ALA A 46 -19.80 1.68 13.03
N SER A 47 -21.07 1.98 13.32
CA SER A 47 -21.64 2.13 14.66
C SER A 47 -21.57 0.85 15.51
N GLY A 48 -21.45 -0.33 14.88
CA GLY A 48 -21.45 -1.64 15.54
C GLY A 48 -20.06 -2.24 15.80
N LEU A 49 -18.99 -1.62 15.33
CA LEU A 49 -17.63 -2.13 15.58
C LEU A 49 -17.21 -1.94 17.04
N SER A 50 -16.59 -2.95 17.62
CA SER A 50 -15.96 -2.84 18.94
C SER A 50 -14.81 -1.83 18.92
N VAL A 51 -14.47 -1.24 20.07
CA VAL A 51 -13.30 -0.34 20.20
C VAL A 51 -12.04 -1.05 19.72
N ARG A 52 -11.89 -2.33 20.08
CA ARG A 52 -10.78 -3.19 19.68
C ARG A 52 -10.70 -3.41 18.17
N ALA A 53 -11.84 -3.57 17.48
CA ALA A 53 -11.88 -3.69 16.03
C ALA A 53 -11.41 -2.40 15.35
N ARG A 54 -11.85 -1.24 15.85
CA ARG A 54 -11.41 0.06 15.31
C ARG A 54 -9.91 0.29 15.51
N GLU A 55 -9.38 -0.08 16.67
CA GLU A 55 -7.94 -0.03 16.96
C GLU A 55 -7.16 -0.92 15.99
N ALA A 56 -7.61 -2.15 15.74
CA ALA A 56 -6.96 -3.06 14.79
C ALA A 56 -6.92 -2.50 13.35
N LEU A 57 -7.97 -1.79 12.91
CA LEU A 57 -7.98 -1.13 11.60
C LEU A 57 -6.96 0.01 11.53
N ARG A 58 -6.83 0.81 12.60
CA ARG A 58 -5.81 1.86 12.70
C ARG A 58 -4.40 1.28 12.71
N ASP A 59 -4.17 0.24 13.52
CA ASP A 59 -2.88 -0.45 13.60
C ASP A 59 -2.45 -1.03 12.25
N ARG A 60 -3.42 -1.53 11.47
CA ARG A 60 -3.19 -2.00 10.11
C ARG A 60 -2.73 -0.86 9.19
N ALA A 61 -3.41 0.29 9.20
CA ALA A 61 -3.00 1.46 8.42
C ALA A 61 -1.60 1.95 8.83
N ASP A 62 -1.32 2.01 10.14
CA ASP A 62 -0.02 2.42 10.67
C ASP A 62 1.09 1.41 10.34
N ALA A 63 0.78 0.10 10.29
CA ALA A 63 1.73 -0.91 9.85
C ALA A 63 2.15 -0.70 8.38
N HIS A 64 1.20 -0.33 7.50
CA HIS A 64 1.54 0.06 6.13
C HIS A 64 2.41 1.31 6.09
N ARG A 65 2.09 2.35 6.87
CA ARG A 65 2.91 3.57 6.96
C ARG A 65 4.35 3.29 7.39
N ARG A 66 4.52 2.48 8.45
CA ARG A 66 5.84 2.05 8.95
C ARG A 66 6.59 1.23 7.92
N ALA A 67 5.92 0.26 7.29
CA ALA A 67 6.53 -0.59 6.27
C ALA A 67 7.03 0.23 5.08
N PHE A 68 6.26 1.22 4.62
CA PHE A 68 6.70 2.14 3.56
C PHE A 68 7.99 2.86 3.95
N ARG A 69 8.02 3.51 5.12
CA ARG A 69 9.19 4.26 5.59
C ARG A 69 10.43 3.36 5.71
N THR A 70 10.30 2.18 6.30
CA THR A 70 11.41 1.22 6.43
C THR A 70 11.89 0.75 5.07
N VAL A 71 10.99 0.38 4.17
CA VAL A 71 11.34 -0.21 2.89
C VAL A 71 11.95 0.84 1.96
N ALA A 72 11.41 2.06 1.93
CA ALA A 72 11.94 3.10 1.06
C ALA A 72 13.40 3.48 1.40
N VAL A 73 13.80 3.48 2.67
CA VAL A 73 15.18 3.81 3.08
C VAL A 73 16.14 2.63 3.07
N SER A 74 15.65 1.40 3.11
CA SER A 74 16.48 0.19 3.23
C SER A 74 16.89 -0.40 1.89
N LEU A 75 16.39 0.15 0.77
CA LEU A 75 16.50 -0.49 -0.53
C LEU A 75 17.39 0.31 -1.48
N PRO A 76 18.57 -0.23 -1.84
CA PRO A 76 19.32 0.32 -2.96
C PRO A 76 18.58 0.03 -4.28
N SER A 77 18.57 1.00 -5.20
CA SER A 77 18.02 0.78 -6.53
C SER A 77 18.87 -0.24 -7.28
N PRO A 78 18.24 -1.15 -8.03
CA PRO A 78 18.95 -2.03 -8.92
C PRO A 78 19.67 -1.19 -10.00
N PRO A 79 20.83 -1.66 -10.53
CA PRO A 79 21.51 -0.99 -11.62
C PRO A 79 20.56 -0.69 -12.79
N THR A 80 20.71 0.45 -13.45
CA THR A 80 19.87 0.88 -14.58
C THR A 80 19.85 -0.09 -15.76
N SER A 81 20.84 -0.98 -15.85
CA SER A 81 20.88 -2.09 -16.81
C SER A 81 19.81 -3.18 -16.54
N TRP A 82 19.21 -3.19 -15.35
CA TRP A 82 18.23 -4.20 -14.92
C TRP A 82 16.79 -3.70 -15.05
N ARG A 83 16.41 -3.35 -16.28
CA ARG A 83 15.07 -2.80 -16.60
C ARG A 83 13.89 -3.62 -16.09
N TRP A 84 14.04 -4.95 -16.01
CA TRP A 84 13.01 -5.85 -15.48
C TRP A 84 12.75 -5.63 -13.97
N HIS A 85 13.78 -5.25 -13.21
CA HIS A 85 13.62 -4.94 -11.79
C HIS A 85 12.89 -3.61 -11.57
N VAL A 86 13.05 -2.64 -12.45
CA VAL A 86 12.29 -1.37 -12.40
C VAL A 86 10.80 -1.65 -12.58
N GLY A 87 10.42 -2.47 -13.57
CA GLY A 87 9.03 -2.90 -13.75
C GLY A 87 8.46 -3.63 -12.53
N LEU A 88 9.24 -4.52 -11.90
CA LEU A 88 8.83 -5.21 -10.68
C LEU A 88 8.67 -4.24 -9.50
N LEU A 89 9.58 -3.28 -9.34
CA LEU A 89 9.51 -2.28 -8.28
C LEU A 89 8.24 -1.43 -8.40
N HIS A 90 7.96 -0.87 -9.58
CA HIS A 90 6.74 -0.09 -9.81
C HIS A 90 5.47 -0.91 -9.58
N LYS A 91 5.46 -2.18 -10.01
CA LYS A 91 4.34 -3.11 -9.73
C LYS A 91 4.12 -3.30 -8.23
N SER A 92 5.21 -3.41 -7.50
CA SER A 92 5.20 -3.61 -6.06
C SER A 92 4.70 -2.37 -5.34
N CYS A 93 5.20 -1.19 -5.71
CA CYS A 93 4.77 0.10 -5.17
C CYS A 93 3.29 0.35 -5.47
N ALA A 94 2.82 0.13 -6.71
CA ALA A 94 1.42 0.34 -7.06
C ALA A 94 0.47 -0.57 -6.27
N ARG A 95 0.79 -1.88 -6.19
CA ARG A 95 0.00 -2.83 -5.40
C ARG A 95 0.05 -2.55 -3.91
N PHE A 96 1.20 -2.11 -3.40
CA PHE A 96 1.36 -1.74 -2.00
C PHE A 96 0.55 -0.48 -1.67
N ALA A 97 0.67 0.57 -2.49
CA ALA A 97 -0.08 1.82 -2.36
C ALA A 97 -1.58 1.55 -2.35
N ARG A 98 -2.06 0.63 -3.20
CA ARG A 98 -3.47 0.23 -3.18
C ARG A 98 -3.88 -0.42 -1.86
N ARG A 99 -3.14 -1.43 -1.39
CA ARG A 99 -3.45 -2.11 -0.11
C ARG A 99 -3.38 -1.17 1.09
N TRP A 100 -2.45 -0.22 1.05
CA TRP A 100 -2.34 0.81 2.07
C TRP A 100 -3.53 1.76 2.02
N LEU A 101 -3.91 2.25 0.83
CA LEU A 101 -5.10 3.08 0.66
C LEU A 101 -6.36 2.39 1.18
N ASP A 102 -6.56 1.11 0.85
CA ASP A 102 -7.70 0.33 1.35
C ASP A 102 -7.68 0.27 2.90
N ALA A 103 -6.52 0.06 3.51
CA ALA A 103 -6.38 0.06 4.98
C ALA A 103 -6.67 1.44 5.61
N GLU A 104 -6.25 2.54 4.97
CA GLU A 104 -6.50 3.91 5.42
C GLU A 104 -7.99 4.29 5.29
N ILE A 105 -8.68 3.77 4.28
CA ILE A 105 -10.14 3.88 4.11
C ILE A 105 -10.84 3.08 5.20
N ASP A 106 -10.49 1.82 5.41
CA ASP A 106 -11.08 0.96 6.44
C ASP A 106 -10.93 1.59 7.83
N ALA A 107 -9.75 2.11 8.17
CA ALA A 107 -9.49 2.77 9.45
C ALA A 107 -10.35 4.02 9.67
N ARG A 108 -10.62 4.79 8.62
CA ARG A 108 -11.47 6.00 8.67
C ARG A 108 -12.94 5.66 8.72
N LEU A 109 -13.40 4.74 7.87
CA LEU A 109 -14.77 4.24 7.89
C LEU A 109 -15.10 3.49 9.17
N GLY A 110 -14.14 2.84 9.81
CA GLY A 110 -14.34 2.24 11.14
C GLY A 110 -14.46 3.29 12.26
N ALA A 111 -13.86 4.47 12.07
CA ALA A 111 -13.89 5.57 13.03
C ALA A 111 -15.07 6.54 12.83
N ALA A 112 -15.51 6.73 11.59
CA ALA A 112 -16.62 7.59 11.19
C ALA A 112 -17.90 6.78 10.92
N GLY A 113 -19.06 7.44 10.93
CA GLY A 113 -20.30 6.83 10.43
C GLY A 113 -20.28 6.70 8.90
N ALA A 114 -21.24 5.94 8.34
CA ALA A 114 -21.34 5.64 6.91
C ALA A 114 -21.49 6.85 5.96
N GLU A 115 -21.81 8.03 6.49
CA GLU A 115 -22.10 9.23 5.68
C GLU A 115 -20.85 9.87 5.06
N ASP A 116 -19.65 9.48 5.50
CA ASP A 116 -18.39 10.14 5.14
C ASP A 116 -17.52 9.37 4.12
N GLU A 117 -18.05 8.42 3.35
CA GLU A 117 -17.24 7.58 2.44
C GLU A 117 -16.36 8.37 1.45
N ARG A 118 -16.89 9.44 0.85
CA ARG A 118 -16.11 10.29 -0.06
C ARG A 118 -15.05 11.09 0.67
N ASN A 119 -15.34 11.55 1.89
CA ASN A 119 -14.39 12.27 2.70
C ASN A 119 -13.27 11.33 3.18
N ALA A 120 -13.63 10.13 3.63
CA ALA A 120 -12.69 9.08 4.03
C ALA A 120 -11.74 8.70 2.89
N LEU A 121 -12.22 8.59 1.65
CA LEU A 121 -11.37 8.35 0.49
C LEU A 121 -10.39 9.51 0.22
N ALA A 122 -10.87 10.75 0.28
CA ALA A 122 -10.03 11.93 0.06
C ALA A 122 -8.94 12.06 1.12
N GLU A 123 -9.29 11.88 2.39
CA GLU A 123 -8.36 11.90 3.52
C GLU A 123 -7.39 10.72 3.51
N ALA A 124 -7.84 9.53 3.12
CA ALA A 124 -6.97 8.36 2.98
C ALA A 124 -5.91 8.58 1.88
N ARG A 125 -6.30 9.17 0.74
CA ARG A 125 -5.36 9.56 -0.31
C ARG A 125 -4.37 10.61 0.18
N ALA A 126 -4.87 11.63 0.88
CA ALA A 126 -4.02 12.67 1.45
C ALA A 126 -2.99 12.08 2.42
N SER A 127 -3.38 11.16 3.31
CA SER A 127 -2.48 10.48 4.25
C SER A 127 -1.35 9.71 3.55
N VAL A 128 -1.67 8.93 2.51
CA VAL A 128 -0.66 8.18 1.75
C VAL A 128 0.26 9.13 0.99
N ALA A 129 -0.30 10.14 0.32
CA ALA A 129 0.46 11.13 -0.45
C ALA A 129 1.36 11.98 0.44
N GLU A 130 0.86 12.42 1.60
CA GLU A 130 1.61 13.20 2.59
C GLU A 130 2.79 12.40 3.10
N THR A 131 2.59 11.15 3.55
CA THR A 131 3.70 10.31 4.04
C THR A 131 4.79 10.12 2.98
N ALA A 132 4.42 9.92 1.71
CA ALA A 132 5.40 9.78 0.64
C ALA A 132 6.06 11.12 0.27
N THR A 133 5.34 12.24 0.40
CA THR A 133 5.86 13.59 0.15
C THR A 133 6.81 14.03 1.26
N GLU A 134 6.53 13.70 2.52
CA GLU A 134 7.45 13.88 3.65
C GLU A 134 8.81 13.24 3.34
N LEU A 135 8.80 12.01 2.83
CA LEU A 135 10.02 11.32 2.44
C LEU A 135 10.74 12.03 1.28
N LEU A 136 10.02 12.55 0.27
CA LEU A 136 10.65 13.31 -0.81
C LEU A 136 11.29 14.62 -0.34
N ASN A 137 10.70 15.25 0.67
CA ASN A 137 11.14 16.55 1.18
C ASN A 137 12.26 16.43 2.23
N ASP A 138 12.54 15.24 2.74
CA ASP A 138 13.65 15.02 3.67
C ASP A 138 15.00 15.21 2.96
N ALA A 139 15.82 16.14 3.48
CA ALA A 139 17.12 16.48 2.92
C ALA A 139 18.11 15.31 2.94
N GLY A 140 17.88 14.29 3.80
CA GLY A 140 18.66 13.07 3.85
C GLY A 140 18.23 11.98 2.87
N THR A 141 17.19 12.21 2.06
CA THR A 141 16.61 11.17 1.21
C THR A 141 17.53 10.78 0.07
N THR A 142 17.79 9.47 -0.02
CA THR A 142 18.58 8.90 -1.12
C THR A 142 17.79 8.96 -2.43
N PRO A 143 18.46 8.98 -3.59
CA PRO A 143 17.78 8.91 -4.89
C PRO A 143 16.82 7.71 -5.01
N ASP A 144 17.17 6.59 -4.36
CA ASP A 144 16.39 5.36 -4.36
C ASP A 144 15.11 5.49 -3.53
N ALA A 145 15.22 6.04 -2.33
CA ALA A 145 14.08 6.38 -1.48
C ALA A 145 13.15 7.38 -2.18
N ALA A 146 13.71 8.36 -2.90
CA ALA A 146 12.93 9.30 -3.70
C ALA A 146 12.18 8.62 -4.86
N GLN A 147 12.81 7.67 -5.56
CA GLN A 147 12.16 6.90 -6.62
C GLN A 147 11.00 6.03 -6.08
N ILE A 148 11.19 5.38 -4.93
CA ILE A 148 10.15 4.58 -4.27
C ILE A 148 8.98 5.49 -3.86
N ALA A 149 9.26 6.65 -3.27
CA ALA A 149 8.25 7.63 -2.89
C ALA A 149 7.47 8.15 -4.11
N ALA A 150 8.17 8.53 -5.19
CA ALA A 150 7.56 8.97 -6.43
C ALA A 150 6.68 7.87 -7.06
N ALA A 151 7.12 6.61 -7.03
CA ALA A 151 6.36 5.47 -7.52
C ALA A 151 5.07 5.20 -6.71
N VAL A 152 5.07 5.51 -5.40
CA VAL A 152 3.87 5.41 -4.57
C VAL A 152 2.91 6.57 -4.84
N ILE A 153 3.38 7.82 -4.90
CA ILE A 153 2.54 9.01 -5.15
C ILE A 153 1.88 8.94 -6.53
N SER A 154 2.61 8.45 -7.53
CA SER A 154 2.10 8.26 -8.89
C SER A 154 1.29 6.98 -9.09
N ALA A 155 1.05 6.20 -8.03
CA ALA A 155 0.28 4.96 -8.13
C ALA A 155 -1.16 5.26 -8.60
N PRO A 156 -1.68 4.54 -9.61
CA PRO A 156 -3.02 4.79 -10.14
C PRO A 156 -4.16 4.75 -9.10
N ALA A 157 -3.97 4.03 -7.99
CA ALA A 157 -4.92 3.97 -6.87
C ALA A 157 -5.13 5.33 -6.17
N LEU A 158 -4.12 6.19 -6.16
CA LEU A 158 -4.20 7.51 -5.55
C LEU A 158 -4.83 8.56 -6.48
N VAL A 159 -4.80 8.30 -7.80
CA VAL A 159 -5.25 9.24 -8.83
C VAL A 159 -6.65 8.90 -9.35
N SER A 160 -6.99 7.61 -9.44
CA SER A 160 -8.28 7.17 -9.99
C SER A 160 -9.36 7.06 -8.93
N GLY A 161 -10.53 7.66 -9.18
CA GLY A 161 -11.76 7.51 -8.38
C GLY A 161 -12.30 6.09 -8.28
N ASP A 162 -11.86 5.19 -9.15
CA ASP A 162 -12.37 3.82 -9.26
C ASP A 162 -11.24 2.78 -9.13
N ALA A 163 -11.53 1.75 -8.33
CA ALA A 163 -10.64 0.66 -8.01
C ALA A 163 -10.24 -0.16 -9.24
N ALA A 164 -11.20 -0.51 -10.08
CA ALA A 164 -10.99 -1.34 -11.27
C ALA A 164 -10.20 -0.57 -12.34
N THR A 165 -10.41 0.74 -12.43
CA THR A 165 -9.66 1.63 -13.31
C THR A 165 -8.21 1.78 -12.84
N ALA A 166 -7.96 1.91 -11.53
CA ALA A 166 -6.61 1.93 -10.98
C ALA A 166 -5.84 0.62 -11.26
N GLU A 167 -6.50 -0.54 -11.13
CA GLU A 167 -5.88 -1.83 -11.41
C GLU A 167 -5.56 -2.00 -12.90
N ARG A 168 -6.52 -1.71 -13.80
CA ARG A 168 -6.28 -1.72 -15.25
C ARG A 168 -5.18 -0.76 -15.68
N ALA A 169 -5.14 0.45 -15.11
CA ALA A 169 -4.10 1.42 -15.39
C ALA A 169 -2.72 0.93 -14.93
N THR A 170 -2.67 0.28 -13.76
CA THR A 170 -1.44 -0.35 -13.26
C THR A 170 -0.98 -1.44 -14.21
N ASP A 171 -1.86 -2.37 -14.61
CA ASP A 171 -1.51 -3.46 -15.53
C ASP A 171 -1.10 -2.95 -16.92
N ALA A 172 -1.79 -1.94 -17.45
CA ALA A 172 -1.47 -1.32 -18.74
C ALA A 172 -0.11 -0.61 -18.73
N LEU A 173 0.20 0.17 -17.67
CA LEU A 173 1.50 0.82 -17.50
C LEU A 173 2.61 -0.22 -17.39
N LEU A 174 2.38 -1.31 -16.67
CA LEU A 174 3.35 -2.40 -16.50
C LEU A 174 3.62 -3.14 -17.81
N ALA A 175 2.58 -3.44 -18.61
CA ALA A 175 2.74 -4.05 -19.92
C ALA A 175 3.64 -3.20 -20.84
N ARG A 176 3.50 -1.87 -20.78
CA ARG A 176 4.33 -0.93 -21.53
C ARG A 176 5.77 -0.85 -20.99
N LEU A 177 5.95 -0.79 -19.67
CA LEU A 177 7.27 -0.67 -19.04
C LEU A 177 8.12 -1.95 -19.15
N THR A 178 7.48 -3.13 -19.18
CA THR A 178 8.17 -4.41 -19.31
C THR A 178 8.43 -4.83 -20.76
N GLY A 179 8.00 -4.02 -21.74
CA GLY A 179 8.12 -4.36 -23.16
C GLY A 179 7.19 -5.51 -23.59
N SER A 180 6.35 -6.03 -22.70
CA SER A 180 5.25 -6.96 -23.00
C SER A 180 4.07 -6.20 -23.61
N SER A 181 4.34 -5.40 -24.63
CA SER A 181 3.32 -5.17 -25.64
C SER A 181 3.23 -6.49 -26.38
N ALA A 182 2.04 -7.09 -26.45
CA ALA A 182 1.73 -8.06 -27.48
C ALA A 182 2.09 -7.43 -28.83
N ARG A 183 3.33 -7.63 -29.28
CA ARG A 183 3.65 -7.53 -30.69
C ARG A 183 3.13 -8.84 -31.23
N GLY A 184 1.96 -8.76 -31.86
CA GLY A 184 1.62 -9.73 -32.87
C GLY A 184 2.69 -9.64 -33.94
N GLU A 185 3.61 -10.60 -33.92
CA GLU A 185 4.35 -11.11 -35.06
C GLU A 185 4.14 -12.62 -35.06
#